data_AF-A0A1S9T838-F1
#
_entry.id   AF-A0A1S9T838-F1
#
_cell.length_a   1.000
_cell.length_b   1.000
_cell.length_c   1.000
_cell.angle_alpha   90.00
_cell.angle_beta   90.00
_cell.angle_gamma   90.00
#
_symmetry.space_group_name_H-M   'P 1'
#
loop_
_entity.id
_entity.type
_entity.pdbx_description
1 polymer ?
#
loop_
_entity_poly.entity_id
_entity_poly.type
_entity_poly.pdbx_seq_one_letter_code
_entity_poly.pdbx_strand_id
1 'polypeptide(L)'
;MIYISLESFRCHTETDEAGADEPYMIVAAVDLRNTINVSGFPVPIPVSRAFVYGAFGDVDEQETHQVPFQSFWGLFGEERALPNPDDVIFLAALMEWDDGNAQVLRTLVATAINDALFSSLSVTDRNLRVGLLMQAFNGALQAPTGGPSTDEWVGLGQELRFTTDDIALAETGNPARRSLRFQGDGGDYTLTFVARNRGQAAWRFCAKCRTMFFDGFFPNRGRCPAGGGHEAAGWTFYLPHDHAGPLGGQEQWRFCDKCFSMFWNGDPNNRGRCPVGGSHNAQGFNYFLPHDHNGPGQDQWRFCDKCRVMFWNGQANKGTCTAGGGHNAQGFNFKLDYTP
;
A
#
# COMPACT_ATOMS: atom_id res chain seq x y z
N MET A 1 -10.70 4.15 5.20
CA MET A 1 -9.25 4.22 5.51
C MET A 1 -8.53 4.44 4.21
N ILE A 2 -7.65 5.43 4.12
CA ILE A 2 -7.04 5.81 2.84
C ILE A 2 -5.64 5.22 2.76
N TYR A 3 -5.26 4.74 1.58
CA TYR A 3 -3.88 4.44 1.22
C TYR A 3 -3.44 5.44 0.17
N ILE A 4 -2.19 5.88 0.26
CA ILE A 4 -1.61 6.83 -0.69
C ILE A 4 -0.29 6.26 -1.19
N SER A 5 -0.16 6.13 -2.51
CA SER A 5 0.99 5.53 -3.17
C SER A 5 1.34 6.28 -4.45
N LEU A 6 2.58 6.07 -4.94
CA LEU A 6 2.89 6.33 -6.33
C LEU A 6 2.15 5.30 -7.20
N GLU A 7 1.40 5.76 -8.20
CA GLU A 7 0.68 4.88 -9.12
C GLU A 7 1.47 4.66 -10.40
N SER A 8 2.02 5.73 -10.96
CA SER A 8 2.80 5.68 -12.17
C SER A 8 3.76 6.85 -12.24
N PHE A 9 4.80 6.69 -13.05
CA PHE A 9 5.62 7.82 -13.48
C PHE A 9 5.77 7.79 -15.00
N ARG A 10 5.87 8.98 -15.59
CA ARG A 10 6.05 9.18 -17.02
C ARG A 10 7.32 9.97 -17.25
N CYS A 11 8.21 9.45 -18.09
CA CYS A 11 9.31 10.21 -18.67
C CYS A 11 8.77 10.95 -19.91
N HIS A 12 8.97 12.26 -19.97
CA HIS A 12 8.71 13.06 -21.17
C HIS A 12 10.00 13.43 -21.89
N THR A 13 11.09 13.57 -21.14
CA THR A 13 12.44 13.84 -21.63
C THR A 13 13.39 13.16 -20.65
N GLU A 14 14.30 12.33 -21.18
CA GLU A 14 15.38 11.69 -20.43
C GLU A 14 16.36 12.75 -19.89
N THR A 15 17.15 12.39 -18.89
CA THR A 15 18.24 13.25 -18.39
C THR A 15 19.39 13.29 -19.40
N ASP A 16 20.26 14.30 -19.32
CA ASP A 16 21.30 14.55 -20.33
C ASP A 16 22.57 13.68 -20.10
N GLU A 17 22.44 12.53 -19.43
CA GLU A 17 23.55 11.73 -18.92
C GLU A 17 24.06 10.63 -19.89
N ALA A 18 25.28 10.15 -19.64
CA ALA A 18 25.89 9.07 -20.41
C ALA A 18 25.55 7.70 -19.78
N GLY A 19 24.36 7.17 -20.04
CA GLY A 19 23.90 5.93 -19.42
C GLY A 19 22.49 5.56 -19.85
N ALA A 20 21.90 4.61 -19.12
CA ALA A 20 20.45 4.42 -19.13
C ALA A 20 19.90 5.19 -17.93
N ASP A 21 18.78 5.89 -18.09
CA ASP A 21 18.15 6.62 -16.99
C ASP A 21 17.59 5.63 -15.97
N GLU A 22 18.00 5.79 -14.70
CA GLU A 22 17.55 4.95 -13.60
C GLU A 22 16.85 5.74 -12.48
N PRO A 23 15.79 6.52 -12.77
CA PRO A 23 15.21 7.40 -11.77
C PRO A 23 14.67 6.64 -10.56
N TYR A 24 14.78 7.26 -9.39
CA TYR A 24 14.12 6.82 -8.17
C TYR A 24 13.48 8.00 -7.45
N MET A 25 12.47 7.70 -6.65
CA MET A 25 11.71 8.71 -5.94
C MET A 25 11.88 8.55 -4.44
N ILE A 26 12.05 9.68 -3.74
CA ILE A 26 11.94 9.76 -2.29
C ILE A 26 10.64 10.46 -1.90
N VAL A 27 9.88 9.85 -0.98
CA VAL A 27 8.74 10.47 -0.29
C VAL A 27 9.07 10.62 1.19
N ALA A 28 8.96 11.82 1.74
CA ALA A 28 8.80 12.03 3.17
C ALA A 28 7.32 12.25 3.52
N ALA A 29 6.77 11.43 4.40
CA ALA A 29 5.40 11.56 4.89
C ALA A 29 5.38 11.92 6.36
N VAL A 30 4.58 12.92 6.72
CA VAL A 30 4.42 13.43 8.09
C VAL A 30 2.96 13.35 8.49
N ASP A 31 2.70 12.76 9.65
CA ASP A 31 1.40 12.76 10.32
C ASP A 31 1.43 13.75 11.48
N LEU A 32 0.70 14.86 11.34
CA LEU A 32 0.64 15.92 12.35
C LEU A 32 -0.34 15.58 13.50
N ARG A 33 -1.21 14.58 13.32
CA ARG A 33 -2.23 14.17 14.30
C ARG A 33 -1.83 12.98 15.14
N ASN A 34 -0.63 12.44 14.95
CA ASN A 34 -0.21 11.31 15.75
C ASN A 34 -0.22 11.64 17.24
N THR A 35 -0.66 10.67 18.04
CA THR A 35 -0.71 10.79 19.49
C THR A 35 -0.06 9.57 20.10
N ILE A 36 0.80 9.77 21.08
CA ILE A 36 1.33 8.68 21.90
C ILE A 36 0.63 8.67 23.25
N ASN A 37 0.46 7.49 23.85
CA ASN A 37 -0.10 7.37 25.19
C ASN A 37 1.03 7.41 26.22
N VAL A 38 1.01 8.43 27.10
CA VAL A 38 1.93 8.56 28.23
C VAL A 38 1.13 8.44 29.51
N SER A 39 1.27 7.31 30.22
CA SER A 39 0.52 7.02 31.46
C SER A 39 -1.00 7.18 31.33
N GLY A 40 -1.56 6.78 30.18
CA GLY A 40 -2.99 6.86 29.89
C GLY A 40 -3.47 8.21 29.33
N PHE A 41 -2.58 9.19 29.17
CA PHE A 41 -2.89 10.48 28.55
C PHE A 41 -2.41 10.52 27.10
N PRO A 42 -3.27 10.89 26.13
CA PRO A 42 -2.85 11.08 24.74
C PRO A 42 -2.08 12.39 24.61
N VAL A 43 -0.82 12.29 24.17
CA VAL A 43 0.04 13.44 23.90
C VAL A 43 0.21 13.58 22.38
N PRO A 44 -0.15 14.72 21.77
CA PRO A 44 0.03 14.95 20.34
C PRO A 44 1.52 15.10 20.04
N ILE A 45 2.07 14.11 19.35
CA ILE A 45 3.47 14.12 18.90
C ILE A 45 3.44 13.70 17.44
N PRO A 46 3.76 14.63 16.51
CA PRO A 46 3.80 14.28 15.10
C PRO A 46 4.88 13.23 14.84
N VAL A 47 4.70 12.47 13.78
CA VAL A 47 5.63 11.41 13.38
C VAL A 47 5.87 11.50 11.88
N SER A 48 7.04 11.06 11.45
CA SER A 48 7.40 11.03 10.03
C SER A 48 8.06 9.73 9.62
N ARG A 49 8.04 9.45 8.31
CA ARG A 49 8.83 8.38 7.69
C ARG A 49 9.20 8.76 6.26
N ALA A 50 10.39 8.34 5.83
CA ALA A 50 10.83 8.43 4.44
C ALA A 50 10.76 7.07 3.73
N PHE A 51 10.35 7.10 2.46
CA PHE A 51 10.13 5.96 1.56
C PHE A 51 10.92 6.16 0.28
N VAL A 52 11.28 5.05 -0.38
CA VAL A 52 11.92 5.03 -1.70
C VAL A 52 11.05 4.20 -2.65
N TYR A 53 10.88 4.68 -3.87
CA TYR A 53 10.29 3.96 -5.00
C TYR A 53 11.31 3.88 -6.12
N GLY A 54 11.44 2.72 -6.76
CA GLY A 54 12.51 2.45 -7.73
C GLY A 54 13.78 1.86 -7.06
N ALA A 55 14.95 1.94 -7.69
CA ALA A 55 15.21 2.57 -9.00
C ALA A 55 14.41 1.90 -10.13
N PHE A 56 13.99 2.70 -11.10
CA PHE A 56 13.35 2.22 -12.32
C PHE A 56 14.42 2.25 -13.40
N GLY A 57 15.00 1.10 -13.75
CA GLY A 57 16.06 1.07 -14.75
C GLY A 57 15.52 1.07 -16.18
N ASP A 58 16.35 1.56 -17.12
CA ASP A 58 16.10 1.58 -18.57
C ASP A 58 14.84 2.37 -18.93
N VAL A 59 14.72 3.58 -18.38
CA VAL A 59 13.57 4.45 -18.62
C VAL A 59 13.78 5.26 -19.89
N ASP A 60 12.97 4.97 -20.90
CA ASP A 60 13.04 5.69 -22.18
C ASP A 60 12.11 6.91 -22.24
N GLU A 61 12.41 7.83 -23.16
CA GLU A 61 11.60 9.00 -23.47
C GLU A 61 10.17 8.59 -23.86
N GLN A 62 9.18 9.33 -23.37
CA GLN A 62 7.75 9.08 -23.58
C GLN A 62 7.20 7.81 -22.93
N GLU A 63 8.03 7.06 -22.20
CA GLU A 63 7.60 5.86 -21.48
C GLU A 63 6.73 6.20 -20.26
N THR A 64 5.85 5.28 -19.89
CA THR A 64 5.06 5.36 -18.66
C THR A 64 5.07 4.03 -17.94
N HIS A 65 5.62 4.03 -16.74
CA HIS A 65 5.74 2.86 -15.89
C HIS A 65 4.63 2.85 -14.84
N GLN A 66 4.01 1.68 -14.67
CA GLN A 66 3.08 1.45 -13.57
C GLN A 66 3.86 0.97 -12.35
N VAL A 67 3.61 1.59 -11.20
CA VAL A 67 4.34 1.29 -9.97
C VAL A 67 3.53 0.29 -9.13
N PRO A 68 4.14 -0.82 -8.67
CA PRO A 68 3.48 -1.73 -7.75
C PRO A 68 2.98 -1.00 -6.50
N PHE A 69 1.81 -1.42 -6.00
CA PHE A 69 1.21 -0.76 -4.85
C PHE A 69 2.11 -0.87 -3.60
N GLN A 70 2.55 0.29 -3.13
CA GLN A 70 3.22 0.47 -1.85
C GLN A 70 2.72 1.77 -1.24
N SER A 71 2.02 1.70 -0.10
CA SER A 71 1.51 2.90 0.56
C SER A 71 2.61 3.59 1.36
N PHE A 72 2.69 4.92 1.24
CA PHE A 72 3.47 5.77 2.15
C PHE A 72 2.60 6.43 3.24
N TRP A 73 1.28 6.22 3.21
CA TRP A 73 0.36 6.63 4.27
C TRP A 73 -0.14 5.44 5.09
N GLY A 74 -0.28 5.61 6.40
CA GLY A 74 -0.15 4.51 7.36
C GLY A 74 1.32 4.19 7.53
N LEU A 75 2.04 5.06 8.24
CA LEU A 75 3.49 5.20 8.14
C LEU A 75 4.24 3.91 8.47
N PHE A 76 3.65 3.02 9.27
CA PHE A 76 4.23 1.75 9.70
C PHE A 76 3.41 0.54 9.21
N GLY A 77 2.62 0.72 8.16
CA GLY A 77 1.77 -0.33 7.58
C GLY A 77 0.43 -0.49 8.29
N GLU A 78 0.13 0.36 9.28
CA GLU A 78 -1.18 0.42 9.92
C GLU A 78 -2.24 1.02 9.01
N GLU A 79 -3.49 0.69 9.28
CA GLU A 79 -4.61 1.43 8.70
C GLU A 79 -4.64 2.83 9.32
N ARG A 80 -4.55 3.88 8.49
CA ARG A 80 -4.63 5.28 8.95
C ARG A 80 -5.71 6.09 8.22
N ALA A 81 -6.60 6.74 8.99
CA ALA A 81 -7.62 7.64 8.44
C ALA A 81 -7.02 8.99 8.09
N LEU A 82 -7.55 9.66 7.06
CA LEU A 82 -7.15 11.01 6.66
C LEU A 82 -8.40 11.88 6.42
N PRO A 83 -9.00 12.44 7.49
CA PRO A 83 -10.24 13.23 7.40
C PRO A 83 -10.00 14.66 6.90
N ASN A 84 -8.81 15.23 7.11
CA ASN A 84 -8.47 16.58 6.66
C ASN A 84 -7.06 16.58 6.03
N PRO A 85 -6.90 17.13 4.81
CA PRO A 85 -5.59 17.19 4.14
C PRO A 85 -4.56 18.07 4.87
N ASP A 86 -4.98 18.97 5.75
CA ASP A 86 -4.06 19.81 6.53
C ASP A 86 -3.35 19.07 7.66
N ASP A 87 -3.82 17.87 8.01
CA ASP A 87 -3.25 17.04 9.07
C ASP A 87 -2.00 16.27 8.66
N VAL A 88 -1.59 16.39 7.40
CA VAL A 88 -0.46 15.65 6.82
C VAL A 88 0.38 16.56 5.96
N ILE A 89 1.65 16.20 5.82
CA ILE A 89 2.57 16.82 4.87
C ILE A 89 3.27 15.69 4.12
N PHE A 90 3.21 15.73 2.79
CA PHE A 90 3.93 14.81 1.92
C PHE A 90 4.90 15.61 1.06
N LEU A 91 6.19 15.30 1.15
CA LEU A 91 7.23 15.90 0.31
C LEU A 91 7.78 14.82 -0.60
N ALA A 92 7.95 15.16 -1.87
CA ALA A 92 8.40 14.27 -2.91
C ALA A 92 9.58 14.88 -3.64
N ALA A 93 10.57 14.06 -3.98
CA ALA A 93 11.63 14.39 -4.92
C ALA A 93 11.86 13.22 -5.87
N LEU A 94 12.33 13.56 -7.06
CA LEU A 94 12.84 12.64 -8.05
C LEU A 94 14.36 12.80 -8.11
N MET A 95 15.05 11.68 -8.08
CA MET A 95 16.50 11.57 -8.12
C MET A 95 16.88 10.69 -9.30
N GLU A 96 18.01 10.97 -9.90
CA GLU A 96 18.69 10.08 -10.83
C GLU A 96 19.61 9.15 -10.04
N TRP A 97 19.69 7.88 -10.46
CA TRP A 97 20.51 6.89 -9.79
C TRP A 97 21.77 6.62 -10.61
N ASP A 98 22.92 7.02 -10.06
CA ASP A 98 24.22 6.77 -10.68
C ASP A 98 24.99 5.77 -9.79
N ASP A 99 25.98 6.25 -9.02
CA ASP A 99 26.75 5.48 -8.05
C ASP A 99 26.24 5.63 -6.60
N GLY A 100 25.16 6.37 -6.39
CA GLY A 100 24.63 6.65 -5.05
C GLY A 100 23.80 5.52 -4.45
N ASN A 101 23.36 5.74 -3.21
CA ASN A 101 22.61 4.77 -2.44
C ASN A 101 21.30 5.37 -1.95
N ALA A 102 20.21 5.09 -2.67
CA ALA A 102 18.87 5.55 -2.35
C ALA A 102 18.42 5.22 -0.91
N GLN A 103 18.89 4.12 -0.31
CA GLN A 103 18.55 3.77 1.08
C GLN A 103 19.32 4.60 2.11
N VAL A 104 20.57 4.96 1.81
CA VAL A 104 21.34 5.93 2.59
C VAL A 104 20.66 7.30 2.49
N LEU A 105 20.30 7.74 1.28
CA LEU A 105 19.61 9.02 1.08
C LEU A 105 18.27 9.07 1.82
N ARG A 106 17.45 8.01 1.73
CA ARG A 106 16.22 7.85 2.51
C ARG A 106 16.44 8.05 4.00
N THR A 107 17.55 7.55 4.53
CA THR A 107 17.90 7.66 5.96
C THR A 107 18.29 9.08 6.32
N LEU A 108 19.08 9.76 5.48
CA LEU A 108 19.43 11.17 5.66
C LEU A 108 18.20 12.08 5.63
N VAL A 109 17.31 11.85 4.66
CA VAL A 109 16.02 12.53 4.56
C VAL A 109 15.16 12.30 5.81
N ALA A 110 15.05 11.05 6.29
CA ALA A 110 14.28 10.75 7.50
C ALA A 110 14.82 11.49 8.73
N THR A 111 16.15 11.59 8.87
CA THR A 111 16.78 12.35 9.97
C THR A 111 16.48 13.84 9.85
N ALA A 112 16.73 14.44 8.69
CA ALA A 112 16.52 15.87 8.46
C ALA A 112 15.05 16.30 8.66
N ILE A 113 14.11 15.48 8.18
CA ILE A 113 12.68 15.73 8.37
C ILE A 113 12.29 15.65 9.84
N ASN A 114 12.78 14.66 10.59
CA ASN A 114 12.50 14.56 12.02
C ASN A 114 13.09 15.75 12.78
N ASP A 115 14.32 16.16 12.50
CA ASP A 115 14.94 17.32 13.16
C ASP A 115 14.15 18.61 12.91
N ALA A 116 13.75 18.85 11.65
CA ALA A 116 12.93 20.00 11.28
C ALA A 116 11.51 19.91 11.86
N LEU A 117 10.93 18.71 11.96
CA LEU A 117 9.61 18.49 12.57
C LEU A 117 9.62 18.80 14.08
N PHE A 118 10.63 18.30 14.81
CA PHE A 118 10.72 18.49 16.25
C PHE A 118 11.17 19.91 16.64
N SER A 119 12.03 20.53 15.84
CA SER A 119 12.39 21.95 16.03
C SER A 119 11.24 22.91 15.71
N SER A 120 10.24 22.47 14.95
CA SER A 120 9.06 23.26 14.59
C SER A 120 7.78 22.89 15.38
N LEU A 121 7.89 22.19 16.52
CA LEU A 121 6.70 21.83 17.33
C LEU A 121 5.85 23.03 17.76
N SER A 122 6.48 24.19 18.01
CA SER A 122 5.79 25.44 18.38
C SER A 122 5.14 26.17 17.20
N VAL A 123 5.43 25.77 15.96
CA VAL A 123 4.88 26.39 14.74
C VAL A 123 3.44 25.95 14.55
N THR A 124 2.49 26.87 14.58
CA THR A 124 1.07 26.57 14.34
C THR A 124 0.64 26.77 12.89
N ASP A 125 1.37 27.60 12.13
CA ASP A 125 1.12 27.81 10.70
C ASP A 125 1.65 26.61 9.90
N ARG A 126 0.74 25.91 9.22
CA ARG A 126 1.07 24.75 8.40
C ARG A 126 2.01 25.11 7.25
N ASN A 127 1.80 26.23 6.58
CA ASN A 127 2.61 26.63 5.42
C ASN A 127 4.05 26.96 5.86
N LEU A 128 4.20 27.63 7.01
CA LEU A 128 5.53 27.85 7.59
C LEU A 128 6.21 26.51 7.93
N ARG A 129 5.47 25.57 8.52
CA ARG A 129 6.00 24.23 8.81
C ARG A 129 6.40 23.47 7.55
N VAL A 130 5.59 23.50 6.49
CA VAL A 130 5.93 22.91 5.18
C VAL A 130 7.23 23.52 4.65
N GLY A 131 7.40 24.85 4.73
CA GLY A 131 8.62 25.53 4.31
C GLY A 131 9.88 25.03 5.06
N LEU A 132 9.79 24.89 6.38
CA LEU A 132 10.89 24.38 7.22
C LEU A 132 11.24 22.93 6.87
N LEU A 133 10.23 22.07 6.71
CA LEU A 133 10.42 20.68 6.33
C LEU A 133 11.00 20.56 4.91
N MET A 134 10.52 21.37 3.96
CA MET A 134 11.03 21.40 2.58
C MET A 134 12.49 21.86 2.52
N GLN A 135 12.87 22.83 3.34
CA GLN A 135 14.27 23.27 3.44
C GLN A 135 15.17 22.12 3.93
N ALA A 136 14.74 21.40 4.97
CA ALA A 136 15.49 20.24 5.48
C ALA A 136 15.51 19.07 4.49
N PHE A 137 14.38 18.83 3.80
CA PHE A 137 14.26 17.83 2.74
C PHE A 137 15.27 18.08 1.62
N ASN A 138 15.23 19.27 1.00
CA ASN A 138 16.13 19.64 -0.09
C ASN A 138 17.60 19.67 0.35
N GLY A 139 17.89 20.09 1.59
CA GLY A 139 19.25 20.05 2.13
C GLY A 139 19.79 18.62 2.29
N ALA A 140 18.93 17.67 2.66
CA ALA A 140 19.32 16.26 2.76
C ALA A 140 19.52 15.60 1.38
N LEU A 141 18.76 16.01 0.36
CA LEU A 141 18.88 15.47 -1.00
C LEU A 141 20.25 15.78 -1.65
N GLN A 142 20.92 16.86 -1.23
CA GLN A 142 22.25 17.24 -1.73
C GLN A 142 23.40 16.46 -1.07
N ALA A 143 23.11 15.61 -0.08
CA ALA A 143 24.15 14.89 0.62
C ALA A 143 24.71 13.78 -0.28
N PRO A 144 26.04 13.70 -0.47
CA PRO A 144 26.63 12.65 -1.30
C PRO A 144 26.40 11.29 -0.63
N THR A 145 25.88 10.34 -1.41
CA THR A 145 25.60 8.97 -0.93
C THR A 145 26.44 7.89 -1.60
N GLY A 146 27.33 8.29 -2.52
CA GLY A 146 28.24 7.45 -3.30
C GLY A 146 29.37 8.26 -3.94
N GLY A 147 30.12 7.65 -4.85
CA GLY A 147 31.17 8.28 -5.66
C GLY A 147 31.71 7.29 -6.70
N PRO A 148 32.31 7.71 -7.84
CA PRO A 148 32.81 9.04 -8.22
C PRO A 148 31.75 10.04 -8.75
N SER A 149 30.57 9.59 -9.15
CA SER A 149 29.39 10.43 -9.41
C SER A 149 28.47 10.44 -8.18
N THR A 150 27.64 11.46 -8.00
CA THR A 150 26.67 11.53 -6.90
C THR A 150 25.30 11.74 -7.49
N ASP A 151 24.32 10.91 -7.09
CA ASP A 151 22.93 11.01 -7.51
C ASP A 151 22.46 12.48 -7.65
N GLU A 152 22.08 12.85 -8.87
CA GLU A 152 21.59 14.18 -9.18
C GLU A 152 20.07 14.29 -8.97
N TRP A 153 19.62 15.44 -8.51
CA TRP A 153 18.20 15.70 -8.32
C TRP A 153 17.56 16.24 -9.61
N VAL A 154 16.42 15.67 -10.00
CA VAL A 154 15.63 16.17 -11.13
C VAL A 154 14.74 17.32 -10.64
N GLY A 155 15.37 18.44 -10.31
CA GLY A 155 14.72 19.63 -9.74
C GLY A 155 14.47 19.56 -8.23
N LEU A 156 13.89 20.63 -7.67
CA LEU A 156 13.63 20.75 -6.24
C LEU A 156 12.49 19.84 -5.78
N GLY A 157 12.55 19.43 -4.50
CA GLY A 157 11.45 18.76 -3.84
C GLY A 157 10.15 19.59 -3.86
N GLN A 158 9.03 18.89 -3.96
CA GLN A 158 7.69 19.48 -4.06
C GLN A 158 6.74 18.89 -3.01
N GLU A 159 5.78 19.70 -2.56
CA GLU A 159 4.70 19.22 -1.69
C GLU A 159 3.65 18.50 -2.53
N LEU A 160 3.35 17.24 -2.18
CA LEU A 160 2.17 16.55 -2.66
C LEU A 160 0.99 16.87 -1.74
N ARG A 161 -0.04 17.52 -2.28
CA ARG A 161 -1.25 17.88 -1.52
C ARG A 161 -2.51 17.40 -2.21
N PHE A 162 -3.29 16.59 -1.49
CA PHE A 162 -4.66 16.25 -1.85
C PHE A 162 -5.63 17.30 -1.27
N THR A 163 -6.75 17.52 -1.96
CA THR A 163 -7.84 18.39 -1.51
C THR A 163 -8.86 17.59 -0.68
N THR A 164 -9.77 18.29 -0.02
CA THR A 164 -10.90 17.66 0.68
C THR A 164 -11.77 16.84 -0.26
N ASP A 165 -11.99 17.30 -1.49
CA ASP A 165 -12.77 16.57 -2.51
C ASP A 165 -12.04 15.30 -2.96
N ASP A 166 -10.72 15.35 -3.09
CA ASP A 166 -9.92 14.15 -3.40
C ASP A 166 -10.04 13.10 -2.30
N ILE A 167 -9.95 13.53 -1.03
CA ILE A 167 -10.11 12.65 0.13
C ILE A 167 -11.51 12.04 0.17
N ALA A 168 -12.55 12.86 -0.07
CA ALA A 168 -13.92 12.39 -0.14
C ALA A 168 -14.11 11.36 -1.27
N LEU A 169 -13.54 11.61 -2.45
CA LEU A 169 -13.55 10.65 -3.56
C LEU A 169 -12.81 9.36 -3.18
N ALA A 170 -11.63 9.47 -2.56
CA ALA A 170 -10.82 8.34 -2.11
C ALA A 170 -11.55 7.44 -1.11
N GLU A 171 -12.31 8.01 -0.17
CA GLU A 171 -13.07 7.24 0.82
C GLU A 171 -14.22 6.44 0.21
N THR A 172 -14.74 6.82 -0.97
CA THR A 172 -15.70 5.99 -1.73
C THR A 172 -15.07 4.77 -2.40
N GLY A 173 -13.77 4.57 -2.24
CA GLY A 173 -12.98 3.56 -2.92
C GLY A 173 -12.59 3.91 -4.35
N ASN A 174 -13.03 5.06 -4.88
CA ASN A 174 -12.58 5.57 -6.17
C ASN A 174 -11.18 6.18 -6.07
N PRO A 175 -10.35 6.14 -7.13
CA PRO A 175 -9.00 6.68 -7.09
C PRO A 175 -9.04 8.21 -7.25
N ALA A 176 -8.51 8.94 -6.27
CA ALA A 176 -8.23 10.36 -6.43
C ALA A 176 -6.76 10.55 -6.79
N ARG A 177 -6.47 11.27 -7.88
CA ARG A 177 -5.11 11.39 -8.43
C ARG A 177 -4.58 12.81 -8.34
N ARG A 178 -3.30 12.94 -8.03
CA ARG A 178 -2.53 14.19 -8.06
C ARG A 178 -1.19 13.92 -8.72
N SER A 179 -0.75 14.82 -9.58
CA SER A 179 0.52 14.69 -10.28
C SER A 179 1.48 15.81 -9.88
N LEU A 180 2.76 15.47 -9.79
CA LEU A 180 3.87 16.41 -9.63
C LEU A 180 4.76 16.28 -10.87
N ARG A 181 5.20 17.42 -11.42
CA ARG A 181 6.10 17.46 -12.57
C ARG A 181 7.47 17.94 -12.11
N PHE A 182 8.50 17.17 -12.39
CA PHE A 182 9.89 17.42 -12.01
C PHE A 182 10.69 17.71 -13.27
N GLN A 183 11.43 18.83 -13.25
CA GLN A 183 12.24 19.30 -14.37
C GLN A 183 13.59 19.75 -13.83
N GLY A 184 14.66 19.16 -14.34
CA GLY A 184 16.03 19.39 -13.89
C GLY A 184 16.96 18.43 -14.60
N ASP A 185 18.21 18.85 -14.78
CA ASP A 185 19.28 18.05 -15.40
C ASP A 185 18.93 17.38 -16.75
N GLY A 186 18.29 18.16 -17.64
CA GLY A 186 17.80 17.66 -18.94
C GLY A 186 16.46 16.92 -18.86
N GLY A 187 16.20 16.24 -17.73
CA GLY A 187 15.03 15.41 -17.50
C GLY A 187 13.71 16.17 -17.30
N ASP A 188 12.61 15.57 -17.76
CA ASP A 188 11.23 16.00 -17.53
C ASP A 188 10.31 14.83 -17.22
N TYR A 189 9.85 14.78 -15.97
CA TYR A 189 9.11 13.64 -15.44
C TYR A 189 7.80 14.06 -14.82
N THR A 190 6.77 13.25 -14.96
CA THR A 190 5.51 13.40 -14.23
C THR A 190 5.23 12.18 -13.36
N LEU A 191 5.25 12.39 -12.04
CA LEU A 191 4.87 11.41 -11.02
C LEU A 191 3.37 11.54 -10.74
N THR A 192 2.61 10.45 -10.81
CA THR A 192 1.18 10.42 -10.51
C THR A 192 0.93 9.61 -9.23
N PHE A 193 0.40 10.30 -8.22
CA PHE A 193 0.03 9.74 -6.94
C PHE A 193 -1.45 9.45 -6.88
N VAL A 194 -1.82 8.39 -6.17
CA VAL A 194 -3.21 8.00 -5.97
C VAL A 194 -3.51 7.88 -4.48
N ALA A 195 -4.60 8.52 -4.05
CA ALA A 195 -5.26 8.28 -2.78
C ALA A 195 -6.50 7.42 -3.03
N ARG A 196 -6.65 6.32 -2.28
CA ARG A 196 -7.79 5.41 -2.42
C ARG A 196 -8.04 4.60 -1.15
N ASN A 197 -9.29 4.45 -0.75
CA ASN A 197 -9.68 3.42 0.20
C ASN A 197 -9.65 2.05 -0.48
N ARG A 198 -8.69 1.21 -0.09
CA ARG A 198 -8.52 -0.16 -0.61
C ARG A 198 -9.17 -1.23 0.29
N GLY A 199 -9.85 -0.79 1.35
CA GLY A 199 -10.49 -1.65 2.34
C GLY A 199 -9.54 -2.16 3.42
N GLN A 200 -9.88 -3.30 4.00
CA GLN A 200 -9.23 -3.82 5.20
C GLN A 200 -7.92 -4.52 4.83
N ALA A 201 -6.86 -4.24 5.58
CA ALA A 201 -5.56 -4.90 5.45
C ALA A 201 -5.50 -6.22 6.24
N ALA A 202 -4.28 -6.72 6.49
CA ALA A 202 -3.99 -7.91 7.31
C ALA A 202 -4.63 -9.24 6.82
N TRP A 203 -5.11 -9.28 5.59
CA TRP A 203 -5.46 -10.53 4.92
C TRP A 203 -4.19 -11.20 4.42
N ARG A 204 -4.05 -12.50 4.68
CA ARG A 204 -2.82 -13.26 4.45
C ARG A 204 -3.12 -14.58 3.75
N PHE A 205 -2.14 -15.06 3.01
CA PHE A 205 -2.13 -16.40 2.45
C PHE A 205 -1.64 -17.41 3.49
N CYS A 206 -2.34 -18.55 3.63
CA CYS A 206 -1.92 -19.64 4.50
C CYS A 206 -1.03 -20.66 3.75
N ALA A 207 0.21 -20.87 4.20
CA ALA A 207 1.14 -21.83 3.57
C ALA A 207 0.63 -23.28 3.56
N LYS A 208 -0.16 -23.67 4.57
CA LYS A 208 -0.63 -25.05 4.76
C LYS A 208 -1.84 -25.39 3.90
N CYS A 209 -2.89 -24.57 3.98
CA CYS A 209 -4.17 -24.82 3.30
C CYS A 209 -4.39 -23.96 2.06
N ARG A 210 -3.49 -23.01 1.75
CA ARG A 210 -3.56 -22.10 0.59
C ARG A 210 -4.75 -21.13 0.59
N THR A 211 -5.51 -21.08 1.68
CA THR A 211 -6.67 -20.19 1.81
C THR A 211 -6.25 -18.77 2.18
N MET A 212 -7.08 -17.80 1.79
CA MET A 212 -7.02 -16.43 2.31
C MET A 212 -7.61 -16.43 3.73
N PHE A 213 -6.88 -15.89 4.70
CA PHE A 213 -7.34 -15.76 6.09
C PHE A 213 -6.97 -14.39 6.67
N PHE A 214 -7.71 -13.94 7.67
CA PHE A 214 -7.43 -12.69 8.36
C PHE A 214 -6.46 -12.91 9.53
N ASP A 215 -5.33 -12.21 9.54
CA ASP A 215 -4.28 -12.30 10.58
C ASP A 215 -4.29 -11.08 11.53
N GLY A 216 -5.36 -10.29 11.54
CA GLY A 216 -5.46 -9.08 12.37
C GLY A 216 -5.72 -9.31 13.86
N PHE A 217 -5.91 -10.57 14.30
CA PHE A 217 -6.15 -10.94 15.71
C PHE A 217 -4.98 -11.71 16.35
N PHE A 218 -3.76 -11.47 15.88
CA PHE A 218 -2.55 -12.14 16.37
C PHE A 218 -2.47 -12.14 17.92
N PRO A 219 -2.09 -13.26 18.57
CA PRO A 219 -1.60 -14.52 17.98
C PRO A 219 -2.68 -15.52 17.56
N ASN A 220 -3.97 -15.21 17.73
CA ASN A 220 -5.04 -16.10 17.29
C ASN A 220 -5.18 -16.00 15.76
N ARG A 221 -5.10 -17.16 15.09
CA ARG A 221 -5.17 -17.26 13.62
C ARG A 221 -6.30 -18.14 13.12
N GLY A 222 -7.32 -18.39 13.96
CA GLY A 222 -8.46 -19.25 13.62
C GLY A 222 -8.07 -20.71 13.38
N ARG A 223 -9.05 -21.59 13.15
CA ARG A 223 -8.78 -23.02 12.88
C ARG A 223 -8.40 -23.28 11.41
N CYS A 224 -7.21 -23.84 11.19
CA CYS A 224 -6.76 -24.33 9.88
C CYS A 224 -7.17 -25.80 9.65
N PRO A 225 -7.65 -26.18 8.44
CA PRO A 225 -7.98 -27.56 8.11
C PRO A 225 -6.76 -28.51 8.09
N ALA A 226 -5.55 -27.97 7.94
CA ALA A 226 -4.30 -28.74 8.06
C ALA A 226 -3.84 -28.96 9.51
N GLY A 227 -4.60 -28.47 10.50
CA GLY A 227 -4.26 -28.53 11.92
C GLY A 227 -3.69 -27.22 12.47
N GLY A 228 -3.98 -26.96 13.76
CA GLY A 228 -3.58 -25.74 14.45
C GLY A 228 -4.19 -24.45 13.86
N GLY A 229 -3.46 -23.34 14.04
CA GLY A 229 -3.80 -22.03 13.46
C GLY A 229 -3.40 -21.88 11.99
N HIS A 230 -3.93 -20.89 11.27
CA HIS A 230 -3.40 -20.54 9.94
C HIS A 230 -1.93 -20.07 10.03
N GLU A 231 -1.16 -20.28 8.96
CA GLU A 231 0.27 -19.97 8.89
C GLU A 231 0.52 -18.95 7.78
N ALA A 232 0.66 -17.67 8.18
CA ALA A 232 0.86 -16.57 7.25
C ALA A 232 2.15 -16.77 6.43
N ALA A 233 2.03 -16.64 5.12
CA ALA A 233 3.16 -16.60 4.17
C ALA A 233 2.84 -15.64 3.03
N GLY A 234 3.89 -15.19 2.32
CA GLY A 234 3.77 -14.25 1.21
C GLY A 234 3.33 -12.85 1.67
N TRP A 235 2.39 -12.28 0.93
CA TRP A 235 2.03 -10.87 0.95
C TRP A 235 0.87 -10.53 1.90
N THR A 236 0.70 -9.24 2.19
CA THR A 236 -0.48 -8.70 2.88
C THR A 236 -1.46 -8.16 1.86
N PHE A 237 -2.71 -8.61 1.91
CA PHE A 237 -3.76 -8.23 0.96
C PHE A 237 -4.71 -7.19 1.55
N TYR A 238 -5.29 -6.39 0.66
CA TYR A 238 -6.23 -5.33 0.98
C TYR A 238 -7.57 -5.65 0.31
N LEU A 239 -8.63 -5.83 1.13
CA LEU A 239 -9.93 -6.26 0.63
C LEU A 239 -10.96 -5.15 0.80
N PRO A 240 -11.52 -4.60 -0.30
CA PRO A 240 -12.58 -3.61 -0.23
C PRO A 240 -13.78 -4.11 0.57
N HIS A 241 -14.28 -3.26 1.47
CA HIS A 241 -15.53 -3.47 2.20
C HIS A 241 -16.37 -2.19 2.17
N ASP A 242 -17.64 -2.30 2.56
CA ASP A 242 -18.66 -1.24 2.60
C ASP A 242 -19.16 -0.72 1.24
N HIS A 243 -18.32 -0.76 0.20
CA HIS A 243 -18.71 -0.46 -1.18
C HIS A 243 -17.90 -1.27 -2.19
N ALA A 244 -18.45 -1.44 -3.39
CA ALA A 244 -17.66 -1.89 -4.53
C ALA A 244 -16.65 -0.81 -4.91
N GLY A 245 -15.42 -1.20 -5.26
CA GLY A 245 -14.45 -0.26 -5.81
C GLY A 245 -14.78 0.12 -7.27
N PRO A 246 -13.98 0.99 -7.90
CA PRO A 246 -14.05 1.31 -9.35
C PRO A 246 -13.94 0.09 -10.25
N LEU A 247 -13.29 -0.98 -9.79
CA LEU A 247 -13.17 -2.25 -10.51
C LEU A 247 -14.40 -3.15 -10.30
N GLY A 248 -15.46 -2.62 -9.68
CA GLY A 248 -16.56 -3.41 -9.16
C GLY A 248 -16.08 -4.37 -8.08
N GLY A 249 -16.69 -5.54 -8.06
CA GLY A 249 -16.28 -6.64 -7.21
C GLY A 249 -17.46 -7.56 -6.92
N GLN A 250 -17.20 -8.87 -6.87
CA GLN A 250 -18.22 -9.80 -6.43
C GLN A 250 -18.46 -9.54 -4.93
N GLU A 251 -19.71 -9.35 -4.54
CA GLU A 251 -20.11 -9.18 -3.15
C GLU A 251 -20.36 -10.53 -2.45
N GLN A 252 -20.82 -10.48 -1.19
CA GLN A 252 -21.12 -11.63 -0.34
C GLN A 252 -19.89 -12.44 0.08
N TRP A 253 -18.69 -11.87 -0.03
CA TRP A 253 -17.50 -12.41 0.60
C TRP A 253 -17.48 -12.00 2.06
N ARG A 254 -17.33 -12.98 2.96
CA ARG A 254 -17.45 -12.80 4.41
C ARG A 254 -16.27 -13.41 5.14
N PHE A 255 -15.90 -12.78 6.24
CA PHE A 255 -15.01 -13.37 7.23
C PHE A 255 -15.75 -14.42 8.06
N CYS A 256 -15.10 -15.57 8.31
CA CYS A 256 -15.60 -16.58 9.24
C CYS A 256 -14.91 -16.49 10.60
N ASP A 257 -15.65 -16.19 11.65
CA ASP A 257 -15.15 -16.00 13.02
C ASP A 257 -14.58 -17.25 13.70
N LYS A 258 -14.88 -18.43 13.16
CA LYS A 258 -14.37 -19.70 13.69
C LYS A 258 -13.01 -20.09 13.11
N CYS A 259 -12.86 -19.94 11.79
CA CYS A 259 -11.68 -20.39 11.05
C CYS A 259 -10.83 -19.25 10.50
N PHE A 260 -11.31 -18.02 10.57
CA PHE A 260 -10.71 -16.80 10.04
C PHE A 260 -10.52 -16.77 8.52
N SER A 261 -11.00 -17.78 7.79
CA SER A 261 -10.94 -17.82 6.34
C SER A 261 -11.99 -16.90 5.69
N MET A 262 -11.60 -16.31 4.56
CA MET A 262 -12.51 -15.62 3.65
C MET A 262 -13.37 -16.65 2.91
N PHE A 263 -14.69 -16.54 2.98
CA PHE A 263 -15.61 -17.45 2.28
C PHE A 263 -16.73 -16.70 1.56
N TRP A 264 -17.19 -17.26 0.45
CA TRP A 264 -18.31 -16.70 -0.29
C TRP A 264 -19.64 -17.21 0.27
N ASN A 265 -20.50 -16.28 0.66
CA ASN A 265 -21.78 -16.49 1.32
C ASN A 265 -22.97 -16.11 0.41
N GLY A 266 -22.77 -16.09 -0.91
CA GLY A 266 -23.82 -15.70 -1.86
C GLY A 266 -24.86 -16.80 -2.16
N ASP A 267 -24.61 -18.04 -1.75
CA ASP A 267 -25.59 -19.13 -1.80
C ASP A 267 -26.27 -19.27 -0.43
N PRO A 268 -27.57 -18.92 -0.29
CA PRO A 268 -28.25 -18.94 1.00
C PRO A 268 -28.39 -20.35 1.59
N ASN A 269 -28.33 -21.39 0.76
CA ASN A 269 -28.51 -22.78 1.17
C ASN A 269 -27.19 -23.52 1.40
N ASN A 270 -26.06 -22.94 0.99
CA ASN A 270 -24.76 -23.60 1.11
C ASN A 270 -23.63 -22.60 1.38
N ARG A 271 -23.24 -22.53 2.65
CA ARG A 271 -22.13 -21.69 3.14
C ARG A 271 -20.80 -22.44 3.23
N GLY A 272 -20.72 -23.66 2.72
CA GLY A 272 -19.49 -24.47 2.73
C GLY A 272 -19.10 -25.03 4.08
N ARG A 273 -18.18 -26.01 4.08
CA ARG A 273 -17.77 -26.76 5.27
C ARG A 273 -16.66 -26.06 6.05
N CYS A 274 -16.95 -25.70 7.30
CA CYS A 274 -15.99 -25.09 8.23
C CYS A 274 -15.12 -26.17 8.91
N PRO A 275 -13.80 -25.93 9.08
CA PRO A 275 -12.91 -26.88 9.76
C PRO A 275 -13.19 -27.07 11.26
N VAL A 276 -13.98 -26.17 11.87
CA VAL A 276 -14.50 -26.34 13.24
C VAL A 276 -15.71 -27.27 13.28
N GLY A 277 -16.29 -27.60 12.12
CA GLY A 277 -17.53 -28.38 11.99
C GLY A 277 -18.71 -27.51 11.56
N GLY A 278 -19.66 -28.10 10.83
CA GLY A 278 -20.81 -27.41 10.28
C GLY A 278 -20.46 -26.42 9.16
N SER A 279 -21.29 -25.38 9.02
CA SER A 279 -21.13 -24.34 8.00
C SER A 279 -20.28 -23.15 8.47
N HIS A 280 -19.69 -22.40 7.53
CA HIS A 280 -19.06 -21.12 7.86
C HIS A 280 -20.07 -20.12 8.46
N ASN A 281 -19.61 -19.31 9.42
CA ASN A 281 -20.41 -18.31 10.12
C ASN A 281 -19.92 -16.92 9.71
N ALA A 282 -20.77 -16.12 9.08
CA ALA A 282 -20.37 -14.79 8.61
C ALA A 282 -20.32 -13.79 9.79
N GLN A 283 -19.20 -13.08 9.94
CA GLN A 283 -19.05 -11.98 10.87
C GLN A 283 -18.38 -10.77 10.19
N GLY A 284 -18.65 -9.57 10.71
CA GLY A 284 -18.02 -8.34 10.25
C GLY A 284 -18.53 -7.93 8.87
N PHE A 285 -17.62 -7.36 8.08
CA PHE A 285 -17.94 -6.73 6.81
C PHE A 285 -18.48 -7.68 5.74
N ASN A 286 -19.14 -7.08 4.75
CA ASN A 286 -19.33 -7.65 3.43
C ASN A 286 -18.23 -7.12 2.52
N TYR A 287 -17.42 -8.01 1.97
CA TYR A 287 -16.30 -7.64 1.10
C TYR A 287 -16.72 -7.71 -0.37
N PHE A 288 -16.14 -6.82 -1.17
CA PHE A 288 -16.35 -6.72 -2.61
C PHE A 288 -15.03 -7.06 -3.29
N LEU A 289 -14.90 -8.30 -3.78
CA LEU A 289 -13.62 -8.78 -4.30
C LEU A 289 -13.49 -8.48 -5.80
N PRO A 290 -12.51 -7.65 -6.21
CA PRO A 290 -12.27 -7.38 -7.62
C PRO A 290 -11.87 -8.64 -8.38
N HIS A 291 -12.35 -8.76 -9.61
CA HIS A 291 -12.03 -9.86 -10.50
C HIS A 291 -11.87 -9.39 -11.93
N ASP A 292 -11.11 -10.14 -12.73
CA ASP A 292 -11.01 -9.98 -14.18
C ASP A 292 -10.65 -8.55 -14.66
N HIS A 293 -9.72 -7.87 -13.99
CA HIS A 293 -9.25 -6.52 -14.37
C HIS A 293 -7.78 -6.48 -14.82
N ASN A 294 -7.46 -5.47 -15.64
CA ASN A 294 -6.13 -5.27 -16.21
C ASN A 294 -5.15 -4.53 -15.27
N GLY A 295 -5.63 -3.86 -14.23
CA GLY A 295 -4.79 -3.17 -13.23
C GLY A 295 -3.87 -4.10 -12.42
N PRO A 296 -2.92 -3.55 -11.63
CA PRO A 296 -1.98 -4.34 -10.82
C PRO A 296 -2.69 -5.19 -9.76
N GLY A 297 -1.99 -6.20 -9.23
CA GLY A 297 -2.51 -7.09 -8.18
C GLY A 297 -2.16 -8.57 -8.42
N GLN A 298 -2.23 -9.38 -7.36
CA GLN A 298 -1.97 -10.81 -7.45
C GLN A 298 -3.25 -11.50 -7.94
N ASP A 299 -3.15 -12.19 -9.06
CA ASP A 299 -4.23 -12.99 -9.63
C ASP A 299 -4.20 -14.44 -9.10
N GLN A 300 -4.98 -15.33 -9.73
CA GLN A 300 -5.12 -16.74 -9.37
C GLN A 300 -5.79 -16.98 -8.01
N TRP A 301 -6.43 -15.97 -7.41
CA TRP A 301 -7.32 -16.19 -6.28
C TRP A 301 -8.62 -16.77 -6.79
N ARG A 302 -9.00 -17.95 -6.30
CA ARG A 302 -10.16 -18.70 -6.78
C ARG A 302 -11.07 -19.06 -5.63
N PHE A 303 -12.34 -19.24 -5.96
CA PHE A 303 -13.34 -19.79 -5.08
C PHE A 303 -13.29 -21.33 -5.11
N CYS A 304 -13.37 -21.98 -3.95
CA CYS A 304 -13.51 -23.43 -3.85
C CYS A 304 -14.99 -23.83 -3.75
N ASP A 305 -15.54 -24.55 -4.72
CA ASP A 305 -16.94 -25.00 -4.71
C ASP A 305 -17.30 -25.96 -3.56
N LYS A 306 -16.35 -26.78 -3.12
CA LYS A 306 -16.56 -27.76 -2.04
C LYS A 306 -16.70 -27.12 -0.65
N CYS A 307 -15.84 -26.15 -0.33
CA CYS A 307 -15.79 -25.56 1.02
C CYS A 307 -16.08 -24.05 1.05
N ARG A 308 -16.36 -23.44 -0.10
CA ARG A 308 -16.72 -22.03 -0.29
C ARG A 308 -15.67 -20.98 0.09
N VAL A 309 -14.49 -21.39 0.55
CA VAL A 309 -13.38 -20.48 0.87
C VAL A 309 -12.64 -19.99 -0.38
N MET A 310 -12.05 -18.80 -0.26
CA MET A 310 -11.07 -18.31 -1.22
C MET A 310 -9.71 -18.98 -1.00
N PHE A 311 -9.07 -19.42 -2.07
CA PHE A 311 -7.73 -20.01 -2.04
C PHE A 311 -6.91 -19.55 -3.24
N TRP A 312 -5.59 -19.53 -3.07
CA TRP A 312 -4.69 -19.18 -4.16
C TRP A 312 -4.37 -20.41 -5.01
N ASN A 313 -4.67 -20.33 -6.30
CA ASN A 313 -4.56 -21.41 -7.28
C ASN A 313 -3.27 -21.33 -8.13
N GLY A 314 -2.36 -20.40 -7.82
CA GLY A 314 -1.12 -20.17 -8.57
C GLY A 314 -0.03 -21.24 -8.41
N GLN A 315 -0.23 -22.24 -7.56
CA GLN A 315 0.72 -23.34 -7.33
C GLN A 315 0.12 -24.71 -7.63
N ALA A 316 0.95 -25.69 -8.00
CA ALA A 316 0.49 -27.06 -8.26
C ALA A 316 -0.19 -27.70 -7.05
N ASN A 317 0.37 -27.52 -5.85
CA ASN A 317 -0.25 -27.97 -4.60
C ASN A 317 -1.40 -27.02 -4.20
N LYS A 318 -2.63 -27.54 -4.19
CA LYS A 318 -3.85 -26.79 -3.89
C LYS A 318 -4.23 -26.76 -2.40
N GLY A 319 -3.33 -27.18 -1.50
CA GLY A 319 -3.55 -27.13 -0.04
C GLY A 319 -4.59 -28.12 0.49
N THR A 320 -4.70 -28.19 1.81
CA THR A 320 -5.70 -29.04 2.48
C THR A 320 -7.08 -28.40 2.46
N CYS A 321 -8.04 -29.04 1.79
CA CYS A 321 -9.45 -28.67 1.82
C CYS A 321 -10.20 -29.41 2.94
N THR A 322 -11.04 -28.70 3.70
CA THR A 322 -11.91 -29.28 4.75
C THR A 322 -12.87 -30.35 4.22
N ALA A 323 -13.23 -30.28 2.93
CA ALA A 323 -14.08 -31.26 2.27
C ALA A 323 -13.32 -32.50 1.74
N GLY A 324 -12.00 -32.56 1.95
CA GLY A 324 -11.13 -33.63 1.46
C GLY A 324 -10.35 -33.26 0.20
N GLY A 325 -9.10 -33.75 0.14
CA GLY A 325 -8.16 -33.49 -0.96
C GLY A 325 -7.76 -32.01 -1.09
N GLY A 326 -7.39 -31.61 -2.32
CA GLY A 326 -7.06 -30.23 -2.68
C GLY A 326 -8.27 -29.34 -2.93
N HIS A 327 -8.09 -28.02 -2.86
CA HIS A 327 -9.12 -27.06 -3.29
C HIS A 327 -9.42 -27.19 -4.81
N ASN A 328 -10.69 -26.98 -5.18
CA ASN A 328 -11.15 -27.05 -6.58
C ASN A 328 -11.58 -25.67 -7.06
N ALA A 329 -10.91 -25.13 -8.08
CA ALA A 329 -11.15 -23.76 -8.54
C ALA A 329 -12.46 -23.66 -9.33
N GLN A 330 -13.31 -22.71 -8.96
CA GLN A 330 -14.56 -22.37 -9.66
C GLN A 330 -14.76 -20.85 -9.69
N GLY A 331 -15.69 -20.39 -10.53
CA GLY A 331 -16.05 -18.98 -10.65
C GLY A 331 -14.93 -18.09 -11.19
N PHE A 332 -14.99 -16.81 -10.82
CA PHE A 332 -14.07 -15.76 -11.28
C PHE A 332 -12.61 -15.99 -10.89
N ASN A 333 -11.71 -15.30 -11.58
CA ASN A 333 -10.32 -15.15 -11.18
C ASN A 333 -10.16 -13.79 -10.47
N PHE A 334 -10.08 -13.84 -9.14
CA PHE A 334 -9.92 -12.63 -8.34
C PHE A 334 -8.48 -12.13 -8.44
N LYS A 335 -8.35 -10.81 -8.56
CA LYS A 335 -7.07 -10.12 -8.61
C LYS A 335 -7.06 -9.09 -7.50
N LEU A 336 -6.13 -9.26 -6.56
CA LEU A 336 -6.16 -8.57 -5.28
C LEU A 336 -4.93 -7.69 -5.10
N ASP A 337 -5.16 -6.49 -4.56
CA ASP A 337 -4.08 -5.60 -4.16
C ASP A 337 -3.31 -6.18 -2.99
N TYR A 338 -1.98 -6.02 -2.99
CA TYR A 338 -1.10 -6.53 -1.95
C TYR A 338 0.13 -5.66 -1.74
N THR A 339 0.75 -5.82 -0.59
CA THR A 339 2.10 -5.32 -0.27
C THR A 339 3.02 -6.49 0.09
N PRO A 340 4.30 -6.45 -0.33
CA PRO A 340 5.29 -7.47 0.01
C PRO A 340 5.51 -7.71 1.51
#